data_AF-A0A173SLB7-F1
#
_entry.id   AF-A0A173SLB7-F1
#
_cell.length_a   1.000
_cell.length_b   1.000
_cell.length_c   1.000
_cell.angle_alpha   90.00
_cell.angle_beta   90.00
_cell.angle_gamma   90.00
#
_symmetry.space_group_name_H-M   'P 1'
#
loop_
_entity.id
_entity.type
_entity.pdbx_description
1 polymer ?
#
loop_
_entity_poly.entity_id
_entity_poly.type
_entity_poly.pdbx_seq_one_letter_code
_entity_poly.pdbx_strand_id
1 'polypeptide(L)'
;MSDYQRIVSYLYEYHHGIKGSNVGFAKIEKRQNRLRVYFHVKTNEQALEYKIYFYYFHQGAMNGIYLDTVKRNDAIIEFKNTYPLIDDFDKMDGFLLYYSNDHFFGSQWKDHPIIIRSFVPVESAENKNENTEKTVPPEPSPETETLSETEASPTSNLSEYIEALQLEKDAKEFTHPNPPKDFDWKEYPTLPMPPSYSLDPSIKIGLEDLDQIPDLDDNIKTNGFLLLNYGNFGHLMLAKDQDSGQRYLGIPGIFDNEKAFISRLFGFKTFITVPLKPHKTGNFGYFILPV
;
A
#
# COMPACT_ATOMS: atom_id res chain seq x y z
N MET A 1 25.46 33.00 5.39
CA MET A 1 24.83 32.82 4.07
C MET A 1 23.52 32.12 4.31
N SER A 2 22.42 32.59 3.71
CA SER A 2 21.08 32.15 4.06
C SER A 2 20.85 30.71 3.57
N ASP A 3 20.67 29.75 4.47
CA ASP A 3 20.25 28.39 4.13
C ASP A 3 18.86 28.44 3.48
N TYR A 4 18.86 28.49 2.15
CA TYR A 4 17.68 28.42 1.30
C TYR A 4 17.70 27.09 0.58
N GLN A 5 16.64 26.32 0.78
CA GLN A 5 16.42 25.06 0.07
C GLN A 5 15.01 25.08 -0.49
N ARG A 6 14.89 24.67 -1.76
CA ARG A 6 13.61 24.55 -2.45
C ARG A 6 13.49 23.18 -3.07
N ILE A 7 12.41 22.50 -2.75
CA ILE A 7 12.03 21.22 -3.32
C ILE A 7 10.76 21.44 -4.14
N VAL A 8 10.73 20.89 -5.35
CA VAL A 8 9.53 20.80 -6.18
C VAL A 8 9.39 19.33 -6.55
N SER A 9 8.24 18.74 -6.24
CA SER A 9 7.99 17.32 -6.41
C SER A 9 6.58 17.11 -6.94
N TYR A 10 6.39 16.04 -7.70
CA TYR A 10 5.07 15.69 -8.22
C TYR A 10 4.24 14.96 -7.16
N LEU A 11 2.93 15.12 -7.25
CA LEU A 11 1.95 14.40 -6.45
C LEU A 11 1.33 13.30 -7.29
N TYR A 12 1.24 12.12 -6.70
CA TYR A 12 0.59 10.97 -7.29
C TYR A 12 -0.56 10.53 -6.40
N GLU A 13 -1.64 10.09 -7.02
CA GLU A 13 -2.75 9.43 -6.33
C GLU A 13 -2.36 8.00 -6.00
N TYR A 14 -2.69 7.52 -4.81
CA TYR A 14 -2.43 6.15 -4.40
C TYR A 14 -3.73 5.47 -4.04
N HIS A 15 -3.93 4.27 -4.58
CA HIS A 15 -5.01 3.38 -4.19
C HIS A 15 -4.41 2.11 -3.59
N HIS A 16 -4.79 1.78 -2.36
CA HIS A 16 -4.28 0.61 -1.60
C HIS A 16 -2.74 0.55 -1.52
N GLY A 17 -2.07 1.70 -1.52
CA GLY A 17 -0.61 1.80 -1.50
C GLY A 17 0.07 1.74 -2.87
N ILE A 18 -0.69 1.60 -3.96
CA ILE A 18 -0.15 1.54 -5.33
C ILE A 18 -0.14 2.94 -5.94
N LYS A 19 1.02 3.34 -6.48
CA LYS A 19 1.21 4.64 -7.12
C LYS A 19 0.46 4.70 -8.44
N GLY A 20 -0.49 5.63 -8.53
CA GLY A 20 -1.28 5.91 -9.72
C GLY A 20 -0.79 7.12 -10.50
N SER A 21 -1.76 7.86 -11.05
CA SER A 21 -1.49 8.97 -11.97
C SER A 21 -0.92 10.21 -11.27
N ASN A 22 -0.21 11.04 -12.04
CA ASN A 22 0.19 12.36 -11.58
C ASN A 22 -1.05 13.26 -11.50
N VAL A 23 -1.29 13.81 -10.32
CA VAL A 23 -2.46 14.64 -10.03
C VAL A 23 -2.08 16.08 -9.67
N GLY A 24 -0.80 16.43 -9.75
CA GLY A 24 -0.34 17.76 -9.44
C GLY A 24 1.09 17.82 -8.92
N PHE A 25 1.36 18.83 -8.11
CA PHE A 25 2.70 19.09 -7.60
C PHE A 25 2.67 19.73 -6.22
N ALA A 26 3.78 19.59 -5.52
CA ALA A 26 4.07 20.31 -4.32
C ALA A 26 5.40 21.03 -4.43
N LYS A 27 5.51 22.09 -3.64
CA LYS A 27 6.66 22.95 -3.54
C LYS A 27 6.89 23.27 -2.07
N ILE A 28 8.06 22.89 -1.59
CA ILE A 28 8.49 23.14 -0.23
C ILE A 28 9.67 24.12 -0.28
N GLU A 29 9.59 25.22 0.46
CA GLU A 29 10.70 26.18 0.58
C GLU A 29 11.10 26.33 2.06
N LYS A 30 12.33 25.91 2.37
CA LYS A 30 12.99 26.19 3.65
C LYS A 30 13.79 27.48 3.50
N ARG A 31 13.50 28.47 4.35
CA ARG A 31 14.27 29.72 4.42
C ARG A 31 14.36 30.18 5.87
N GLN A 32 15.58 30.28 6.38
CA GLN A 32 15.82 30.61 7.80
C GLN A 32 15.06 29.62 8.70
N ASN A 33 14.17 30.11 9.57
CA ASN A 33 13.38 29.29 10.49
C ASN A 33 11.92 29.10 10.04
N ARG A 34 11.67 29.14 8.71
CA ARG A 34 10.34 29.00 8.14
C ARG A 34 10.30 27.99 7.00
N LEU A 35 9.23 27.22 6.98
CA LEU A 35 8.91 26.26 5.94
C LEU A 35 7.64 26.70 5.22
N ARG A 36 7.72 26.97 3.92
CA ARG A 36 6.56 27.28 3.09
C ARG A 36 6.14 26.01 2.36
N VAL A 37 4.88 25.64 2.53
CA VAL A 37 4.25 24.51 1.86
C VAL A 37 3.25 25.06 0.86
N TYR A 38 3.44 24.72 -0.40
CA TYR A 38 2.50 25.02 -1.47
C TYR A 38 2.23 23.74 -2.24
N PHE A 39 0.97 23.43 -2.50
CA PHE A 39 0.63 22.35 -3.41
C PHE A 39 -0.64 22.67 -4.19
N HIS A 40 -0.71 22.07 -5.36
CA HIS A 40 -1.88 22.06 -6.21
C HIS A 40 -2.14 20.61 -6.59
N VAL A 41 -3.28 20.08 -6.18
CA VAL A 41 -3.66 18.69 -6.43
C VAL A 41 -5.07 18.61 -6.99
N LYS A 42 -5.24 17.82 -8.04
CA LYS A 42 -6.55 17.42 -8.53
C LYS A 42 -7.00 16.19 -7.73
N THR A 43 -8.12 16.33 -7.05
CA THR A 43 -8.71 15.29 -6.21
C THR A 43 -9.96 14.72 -6.85
N ASN A 44 -10.28 13.47 -6.52
CA ASN A 44 -11.53 12.82 -6.90
C ASN A 44 -12.65 13.11 -5.87
N GLU A 45 -13.86 12.60 -6.13
CA GLU A 45 -15.01 12.91 -5.27
C GLU A 45 -15.07 12.16 -3.92
N GLN A 46 -14.06 11.38 -3.55
CA GLN A 46 -14.14 10.41 -2.43
C GLN A 46 -14.05 11.01 -1.02
N ALA A 47 -13.07 11.88 -0.74
CA ALA A 47 -12.87 12.43 0.60
C ALA A 47 -13.13 13.95 0.66
N LEU A 48 -13.78 14.39 1.74
CA LEU A 48 -14.07 15.80 2.02
C LEU A 48 -12.95 16.49 2.82
N GLU A 49 -12.03 15.73 3.40
CA GLU A 49 -10.97 16.25 4.25
C GLU A 49 -9.70 15.38 4.15
N TYR A 50 -8.54 16.04 4.08
CA TYR A 50 -7.23 15.39 4.01
C TYR A 50 -6.30 15.95 5.08
N LYS A 51 -5.62 15.07 5.81
CA LYS A 51 -4.55 15.44 6.75
C LYS A 51 -3.23 15.54 6.02
N ILE A 52 -2.47 16.59 6.30
CA ILE A 52 -1.17 16.86 5.68
C ILE A 52 -0.08 16.32 6.62
N TYR A 53 0.81 15.50 6.08
CA TYR A 53 1.97 14.97 6.81
C TYR A 53 3.25 15.16 6.02
N PHE A 54 4.36 15.50 6.67
CA PHE A 54 5.66 15.07 6.15
C PHE A 54 5.94 13.65 6.61
N TYR A 55 6.70 12.88 5.85
CA TYR A 55 7.13 11.56 6.30
C TYR A 55 8.63 11.34 6.14
N TYR A 56 9.16 10.45 6.96
CA TYR A 56 10.52 9.94 6.86
C TYR A 56 10.58 8.47 7.28
N PHE A 57 11.51 7.73 6.70
CA PHE A 57 11.78 6.35 7.08
C PHE A 57 12.78 6.29 8.25
N HIS A 58 12.41 5.53 9.28
CA HIS A 58 13.30 5.24 10.41
C HIS A 58 12.97 3.86 10.97
N GLN A 59 13.99 2.98 11.05
CA GLN A 59 13.88 1.62 11.59
C GLN A 59 12.74 0.79 10.95
N GLY A 60 12.56 0.90 9.64
CA GLY A 60 11.52 0.15 8.89
C GLY A 60 10.10 0.72 9.01
N ALA A 61 9.89 1.76 9.83
CA ALA A 61 8.63 2.50 9.91
C ALA A 61 8.68 3.77 9.05
N MET A 62 7.54 4.13 8.47
CA MET A 62 7.32 5.39 7.75
C MET A 62 6.64 6.37 8.71
N ASN A 63 7.42 7.17 9.43
CA ASN A 63 6.89 8.07 10.45
C ASN A 63 6.33 9.33 9.82
N GLY A 64 5.10 9.71 10.16
CA GLY A 64 4.41 10.90 9.65
C GLY A 64 4.34 12.02 10.66
N ILE A 65 4.96 13.17 10.40
CA ILE A 65 4.81 14.38 11.21
C ILE A 65 3.58 15.14 10.72
N TYR A 66 2.55 15.23 11.56
CA TYR A 66 1.34 15.98 11.24
C TYR A 66 1.64 17.48 11.08
N LEU A 67 1.05 18.07 10.03
CA LEU A 67 1.18 19.48 9.72
C LEU A 67 -0.12 20.25 9.97
N ASP A 68 -1.18 19.80 9.30
CA ASP A 68 -2.42 20.56 9.15
C ASP A 68 -3.50 19.67 8.51
N THR A 69 -4.70 20.20 8.36
CA THR A 69 -5.80 19.53 7.68
C THR A 69 -6.43 20.45 6.65
N VAL A 70 -6.67 19.94 5.44
CA VAL A 70 -7.32 20.68 4.36
C VAL A 70 -8.69 20.07 4.04
N LYS A 71 -9.71 20.93 3.95
CA LYS A 71 -11.04 20.53 3.49
C LYS A 71 -11.15 20.68 1.98
N ARG A 72 -11.72 19.67 1.33
CA ARG A 72 -11.98 19.68 -0.10
C ARG A 72 -13.30 20.39 -0.35
N ASN A 73 -13.23 21.54 -1.03
CA ASN A 73 -14.42 22.28 -1.47
C ASN A 73 -14.68 22.14 -2.98
N ASP A 74 -13.68 21.67 -3.74
CA ASP A 74 -13.73 21.57 -5.20
C ASP A 74 -12.86 20.37 -5.66
N ALA A 75 -12.89 20.04 -6.94
CA ALA A 75 -12.07 19.00 -7.56
C ALA A 75 -10.57 19.32 -7.55
N ILE A 76 -10.20 20.59 -7.29
CA ILE A 76 -8.82 21.03 -7.17
C ILE A 76 -8.63 21.61 -5.77
N ILE A 77 -7.62 21.11 -5.06
CA ILE A 77 -7.14 21.70 -3.82
C ILE A 77 -5.86 22.46 -4.14
N GLU A 78 -5.95 23.79 -4.07
CA GLU A 78 -4.78 24.66 -3.98
C GLU A 78 -4.57 25.07 -2.52
N PHE A 79 -3.40 24.74 -1.98
CA PHE A 79 -3.06 25.01 -0.59
C PHE A 79 -1.74 25.76 -0.51
N LYS A 80 -1.69 26.78 0.34
CA LYS A 80 -0.49 27.56 0.60
C LYS A 80 -0.45 28.00 2.05
N ASN A 81 0.55 27.54 2.80
CA ASN A 81 0.75 27.97 4.18
C ASN A 81 2.24 28.05 4.55
N THR A 82 2.55 28.73 5.65
CA THR A 82 3.90 28.89 6.20
C THR A 82 3.94 28.44 7.64
N TYR A 83 4.85 27.52 7.94
CA TYR A 83 5.04 26.92 9.26
C TYR A 83 6.42 27.31 9.84
N PRO A 84 6.60 27.20 11.16
CA PRO A 84 7.93 27.09 11.74
C PRO A 84 8.75 25.98 11.07
N LEU A 85 10.06 26.10 11.06
CA LEU A 85 10.92 25.03 10.58
C LEU A 85 10.74 23.79 11.48
N ILE A 86 10.62 22.63 10.85
CA ILE A 86 10.57 21.34 11.54
C ILE A 86 11.99 20.86 11.79
N ASP A 87 12.25 20.39 13.00
CA ASP A 87 13.53 19.80 13.36
C ASP A 87 13.88 18.64 12.43
N ASP A 88 15.16 18.58 12.04
CA ASP A 88 15.65 17.58 11.10
C ASP A 88 14.86 17.49 9.78
N PHE A 89 14.31 18.60 9.26
CA PHE A 89 13.61 18.62 7.96
C PHE A 89 14.42 17.96 6.84
N ASP A 90 15.75 18.05 6.89
CA ASP A 90 16.64 17.43 5.91
C ASP A 90 16.55 15.89 5.88
N LYS A 91 15.95 15.26 6.91
CA LYS A 91 15.65 13.82 6.97
C LYS A 91 14.38 13.43 6.23
N MET A 92 13.46 14.36 5.97
CA MET A 92 12.16 14.05 5.32
C MET A 92 12.35 13.45 3.93
N ASP A 93 11.59 12.39 3.63
CA ASP A 93 11.60 11.67 2.35
C ASP A 93 10.51 12.20 1.38
N GLY A 94 9.45 12.77 1.93
CA GLY A 94 8.34 13.31 1.16
C GLY A 94 7.22 13.86 2.03
N PHE A 95 6.03 14.02 1.43
CA PHE A 95 4.82 14.43 2.15
C PHE A 95 3.58 13.72 1.62
N LEU A 96 2.53 13.64 2.45
CA LEU A 96 1.25 13.02 2.17
C LEU A 96 0.09 14.01 2.34
N LEU A 97 -0.92 13.85 1.47
CA LEU A 97 -2.31 14.25 1.74
C LEU A 97 -3.08 12.97 2.05
N TYR A 98 -3.23 12.70 3.33
CA TYR A 98 -3.71 11.43 3.86
C TYR A 98 -5.19 11.49 4.24
N TYR A 99 -5.97 10.55 3.71
CA TYR A 99 -7.34 10.30 4.13
C TYR A 99 -7.46 8.91 4.75
N SER A 100 -6.99 7.88 4.04
CA SER A 100 -6.90 6.51 4.53
C SER A 100 -5.70 5.78 3.93
N ASN A 101 -5.40 4.58 4.43
CA ASN A 101 -4.41 3.71 3.81
C ASN A 101 -4.83 3.23 2.41
N ASP A 102 -6.14 3.25 2.13
CA ASP A 102 -6.70 2.80 0.86
C ASP A 102 -6.72 3.92 -0.20
N HIS A 103 -6.74 5.19 0.22
CA HIS A 103 -6.67 6.33 -0.69
C HIS A 103 -5.96 7.53 -0.05
N PHE A 104 -4.89 7.97 -0.71
CA PHE A 104 -4.11 9.15 -0.31
C PHE A 104 -3.36 9.73 -1.51
N PHE A 105 -2.81 10.93 -1.36
CA PHE A 105 -1.90 11.51 -2.34
C PHE A 105 -0.51 11.61 -1.75
N GLY A 106 0.48 11.17 -2.50
CA GLY A 106 1.86 11.06 -2.03
C GLY A 106 2.83 11.78 -2.93
N SER A 107 3.80 12.44 -2.32
CA SER A 107 4.97 12.98 -2.99
C SER A 107 6.24 12.45 -2.37
N GLN A 108 7.29 12.32 -3.17
CA GLN A 108 8.55 11.72 -2.81
C GLN A 108 9.67 12.53 -3.45
N TRP A 109 10.70 12.90 -2.68
CA TRP A 109 11.89 13.59 -3.17
C TRP A 109 13.21 12.92 -2.75
N LYS A 110 13.13 11.78 -2.05
CA LYS A 110 14.25 10.86 -1.78
C LYS A 110 13.96 9.48 -2.36
N ASP A 111 14.91 8.56 -2.28
CA ASP A 111 14.82 7.28 -2.99
C ASP A 111 13.85 6.26 -2.38
N HIS A 112 13.45 6.39 -1.09
CA HIS A 112 12.56 5.43 -0.44
C HIS A 112 11.11 5.52 -0.95
N PRO A 113 10.54 4.42 -1.50
CA PRO A 113 9.16 4.41 -1.97
C PRO A 113 8.17 4.58 -0.82
N ILE A 114 6.98 5.10 -1.12
CA ILE A 114 5.91 5.22 -0.12
C ILE A 114 5.34 3.83 0.22
N ILE A 115 5.50 3.41 1.47
CA ILE A 115 4.96 2.15 2.01
C ILE A 115 3.91 2.49 3.06
N ILE A 116 2.68 2.77 2.61
CA ILE A 116 1.61 3.30 3.47
C ILE A 116 1.24 2.36 4.63
N ARG A 117 1.49 1.05 4.50
CA ARG A 117 1.25 0.07 5.57
C ARG A 117 2.18 0.24 6.76
N SER A 118 3.37 0.79 6.53
CA SER A 118 4.34 1.14 7.58
C SER A 118 4.12 2.56 8.11
N PHE A 119 3.06 3.25 7.67
CA PHE A 119 2.79 4.62 8.05
C PHE A 119 2.34 4.71 9.50
N VAL A 120 3.10 5.45 10.31
CA VAL A 120 2.77 5.72 11.71
C VAL A 120 2.67 7.24 11.87
N PRO A 121 1.46 7.79 12.07
CA PRO A 121 1.33 9.20 12.39
C PRO A 121 1.94 9.46 13.78
N VAL A 122 2.97 10.28 13.81
CA VAL A 122 3.61 10.78 15.03
C VAL A 122 2.93 12.09 15.36
N GLU A 123 2.26 12.14 16.51
CA GLU A 123 1.83 13.41 17.06
C GLU A 123 3.07 14.21 17.42
N SER A 124 3.31 15.31 16.70
CA SER A 124 4.31 16.29 17.11
C SER A 124 3.88 16.80 18.48
N ALA A 125 4.71 16.55 19.48
CA ALA A 125 4.50 16.98 20.85
C ALA A 125 4.68 18.50 20.95
N GLU A 126 3.82 19.28 20.31
CA GLU A 126 3.64 20.72 20.48
C GLU A 126 2.48 21.20 19.58
N ASN A 127 1.25 21.13 20.12
CA ASN A 127 0.21 22.15 20.02
C ASN A 127 -1.02 21.71 20.82
N LYS A 128 -0.95 21.90 22.15
CA LYS A 128 -2.16 22.08 22.95
C LYS A 128 -2.78 23.41 22.53
N ASN A 129 -3.88 23.36 21.80
CA ASN A 129 -4.90 24.39 21.89
C ASN A 129 -6.25 23.69 22.03
N GLU A 130 -6.80 23.83 23.23
CA GLU A 130 -8.16 23.51 23.60
C GLU A 130 -9.13 24.23 22.66
N ASN A 131 -10.11 23.52 22.11
CA ASN A 131 -11.47 24.01 22.27
C ASN A 131 -12.49 22.87 22.26
N THR A 132 -13.13 22.74 23.41
CA THR A 132 -14.28 21.90 23.72
C THR A 132 -15.52 22.45 23.03
N GLU A 133 -16.26 21.63 22.29
CA GLU A 133 -17.73 21.72 22.35
C GLU A 133 -18.38 20.36 22.04
N LYS A 134 -19.24 19.95 22.98
CA LYS A 134 -20.17 18.81 22.92
C LYS A 134 -21.25 19.17 21.87
N THR A 135 -22.02 18.28 21.22
CA THR A 135 -22.94 17.28 21.79
C THR A 135 -23.70 16.58 20.63
N VAL A 136 -23.87 15.25 20.77
CA VAL A 136 -25.03 14.38 20.41
C VAL A 136 -25.33 14.00 18.93
N PRO A 137 -25.63 12.71 18.62
CA PRO A 137 -25.82 12.15 17.28
C PRO A 137 -27.31 12.04 16.86
N PRO A 138 -27.58 11.70 15.58
CA PRO A 138 -28.76 10.88 15.28
C PRO A 138 -28.47 9.65 14.40
N GLU A 139 -29.32 8.65 14.64
CA GLU A 139 -29.49 7.32 14.02
C GLU A 139 -30.40 7.41 12.74
N PRO A 140 -30.84 6.32 12.07
CA PRO A 140 -30.63 6.12 10.62
C PRO A 140 -31.90 6.05 9.72
N SER A 141 -31.66 5.85 8.41
CA SER A 141 -32.54 5.32 7.32
C SER A 141 -33.45 6.33 6.57
N PRO A 142 -33.97 6.02 5.35
CA PRO A 142 -33.83 4.82 4.50
C PRO A 142 -33.42 5.09 3.03
N GLU A 143 -33.29 3.98 2.29
CA GLU A 143 -32.92 3.75 0.89
C GLU A 143 -33.59 4.63 -0.18
N THR A 144 -32.87 4.90 -1.28
CA THR A 144 -33.46 4.90 -2.63
C THR A 144 -32.40 4.48 -3.65
N GLU A 145 -32.72 3.42 -4.39
CA GLU A 145 -31.98 2.94 -5.56
C GLU A 145 -31.87 4.04 -6.62
N THR A 146 -30.68 4.21 -7.20
CA THR A 146 -30.59 4.63 -8.60
C THR A 146 -29.34 4.01 -9.21
N LEU A 147 -29.59 3.07 -10.12
CA LEU A 147 -28.60 2.58 -11.07
C LEU A 147 -28.13 3.77 -11.92
N SER A 148 -26.85 4.11 -11.82
CA SER A 148 -26.16 4.84 -12.87
C SER A 148 -24.80 4.19 -13.10
N GLU A 149 -24.70 3.56 -14.28
CA GLU A 149 -23.50 3.04 -14.90
C GLU A 149 -22.36 4.06 -14.73
N THR A 150 -21.31 3.68 -14.00
CA THR A 150 -20.10 4.50 -13.87
C THR A 150 -19.01 3.84 -14.69
N GLU A 151 -18.54 4.57 -15.67
CA GLU A 151 -17.42 4.27 -16.55
C GLU A 151 -16.19 3.82 -15.73
N ALA A 152 -15.77 2.58 -15.93
CA ALA A 152 -14.52 2.07 -15.42
C ALA A 152 -13.36 2.86 -16.05
N SER A 153 -12.54 3.53 -15.24
CA SER A 153 -11.28 4.14 -15.66
C SER A 153 -10.29 3.03 -16.06
N PRO A 154 -9.91 2.88 -17.35
CA PRO A 154 -9.12 1.71 -17.81
C PRO A 154 -7.62 1.75 -17.45
N THR A 155 -7.15 2.75 -16.72
CA THR A 155 -5.72 3.08 -16.60
C THR A 155 -4.98 2.36 -15.47
N SER A 156 -5.65 2.02 -14.35
CA SER A 156 -5.00 1.33 -13.22
C SER A 156 -4.69 -0.14 -13.52
N ASN A 157 -5.63 -0.83 -14.18
CA ASN A 157 -5.58 -2.28 -14.43
C ASN A 157 -4.43 -2.68 -15.36
N LEU A 158 -4.26 -1.90 -16.42
CA LEU A 158 -3.19 -2.13 -17.37
C LEU A 158 -1.82 -1.90 -16.72
N SER A 159 -1.72 -0.96 -15.78
CA SER A 159 -0.48 -0.64 -15.09
C SER A 159 0.02 -1.81 -14.24
N GLU A 160 -0.81 -2.36 -13.36
CA GLU A 160 -0.41 -3.54 -12.55
C GLU A 160 -0.03 -4.74 -13.43
N TYR A 161 -0.80 -4.98 -14.50
CA TYR A 161 -0.51 -6.06 -15.43
C TYR A 161 0.82 -5.86 -16.17
N ILE A 162 1.08 -4.64 -16.69
CA ILE A 162 2.32 -4.30 -17.38
C ILE A 162 3.51 -4.37 -16.41
N GLU A 163 3.36 -3.87 -15.19
CA GLU A 163 4.41 -3.91 -14.18
C GLU A 163 4.75 -5.36 -13.80
N ALA A 164 3.74 -6.20 -13.58
CA ALA A 164 3.95 -7.63 -13.35
C ALA A 164 4.68 -8.30 -14.53
N LEU A 165 4.28 -8.02 -15.78
CA LEU A 165 4.98 -8.55 -16.96
C LEU A 165 6.44 -8.07 -17.05
N GLN A 166 6.71 -6.82 -16.69
CA GLN A 166 8.05 -6.26 -16.69
C GLN A 166 8.93 -6.92 -15.62
N LEU A 167 8.42 -7.05 -14.39
CA LEU A 167 9.10 -7.78 -13.31
C LEU A 167 9.40 -9.23 -13.68
N GLU A 168 8.46 -9.92 -14.33
CA GLU A 168 8.66 -11.29 -14.79
C GLU A 168 9.74 -11.39 -15.86
N LYS A 169 9.75 -10.46 -16.82
CA LYS A 169 10.77 -10.40 -17.85
C LYS A 169 12.16 -10.18 -17.24
N ASP A 170 12.27 -9.22 -16.33
CA ASP A 170 13.54 -8.87 -15.67
C ASP A 170 14.05 -10.03 -14.79
N ALA A 171 13.16 -10.73 -14.08
CA ALA A 171 13.53 -11.88 -13.26
C ALA A 171 14.00 -13.09 -14.10
N LYS A 172 13.46 -13.27 -15.31
CA LYS A 172 13.87 -14.35 -16.23
C LYS A 172 15.26 -14.13 -16.83
N GLU A 173 15.81 -12.91 -16.80
CA GLU A 173 17.17 -12.62 -17.27
C GLU A 173 18.25 -13.08 -16.26
N PHE A 174 17.88 -13.36 -15.01
CA PHE A 174 18.79 -13.84 -13.97
C PHE A 174 18.59 -15.35 -13.69
N THR A 175 19.64 -16.15 -13.93
CA THR A 175 19.65 -17.57 -13.57
C THR A 175 20.10 -17.74 -12.12
N HIS A 176 19.23 -18.31 -11.29
CA HIS A 176 19.57 -18.67 -9.92
C HIS A 176 20.11 -20.11 -9.87
N PRO A 177 21.26 -20.37 -9.22
CA PRO A 177 21.70 -21.73 -8.95
C PRO A 177 20.75 -22.41 -7.95
N ASN A 178 20.40 -23.68 -8.19
CA ASN A 178 19.53 -24.45 -7.29
C ASN A 178 20.33 -24.94 -6.06
N PRO A 179 20.07 -24.44 -4.84
CA PRO A 179 20.61 -25.02 -3.63
C PRO A 179 19.94 -26.38 -3.31
N PRO A 180 20.52 -27.21 -2.44
CA PRO A 180 19.89 -28.42 -1.94
C PRO A 180 18.57 -28.12 -1.23
N LYS A 181 17.54 -28.93 -1.47
CA LYS A 181 16.21 -28.80 -0.88
C LYS A 181 16.20 -29.46 0.50
N ASP A 182 16.21 -28.66 1.56
CA ASP A 182 15.91 -29.11 2.93
C ASP A 182 15.06 -28.03 3.61
N PHE A 183 13.73 -28.19 3.57
CA PHE A 183 12.77 -27.20 4.06
C PHE A 183 12.08 -27.70 5.33
N ASP A 184 12.40 -27.10 6.48
CA ASP A 184 11.71 -27.36 7.74
C ASP A 184 10.68 -26.28 8.05
N TRP A 185 9.40 -26.67 8.05
CA TRP A 185 8.26 -25.79 8.33
C TRP A 185 8.28 -25.19 9.74
N LYS A 186 9.00 -25.80 10.69
CA LYS A 186 9.02 -25.38 12.11
C LYS A 186 9.84 -24.12 12.37
N GLU A 187 10.72 -23.74 11.45
CA GLU A 187 11.58 -22.57 11.62
C GLU A 187 10.89 -21.26 11.25
N TYR A 188 9.70 -21.32 10.64
CA TYR A 188 9.01 -20.17 10.09
C TYR A 188 7.87 -19.66 10.99
N PRO A 189 7.64 -18.33 11.02
CA PRO A 189 6.52 -17.75 11.76
C PRO A 189 5.18 -18.26 11.25
N THR A 190 4.33 -18.74 12.15
CA THR A 190 2.97 -19.17 11.81
C THR A 190 2.08 -17.98 11.43
N LEU A 191 1.30 -18.13 10.35
CA LEU A 191 0.25 -17.20 9.96
C LEU A 191 -1.12 -17.68 10.48
N PRO A 192 -1.85 -16.85 11.25
CA PRO A 192 -3.15 -17.24 11.77
C PRO A 192 -4.19 -17.28 10.64
N MET A 193 -4.54 -18.49 10.20
CA MET A 193 -5.57 -18.72 9.18
C MET A 193 -6.94 -19.03 9.81
N PRO A 194 -8.05 -18.60 9.18
CA PRO A 194 -9.38 -19.04 9.59
C PRO A 194 -9.47 -20.57 9.63
N PRO A 195 -9.93 -21.17 10.75
CA PRO A 195 -10.01 -22.63 10.90
C PRO A 195 -10.86 -23.31 9.83
N SER A 196 -11.83 -22.59 9.27
CA SER A 196 -12.70 -23.07 8.19
C SER A 196 -11.97 -23.46 6.90
N TYR A 197 -10.71 -23.04 6.72
CA TYR A 197 -9.92 -23.39 5.55
C TYR A 197 -9.05 -24.63 5.74
N SER A 198 -8.96 -25.20 6.95
CA SER A 198 -8.11 -26.38 7.25
C SER A 198 -6.63 -26.20 6.82
N LEU A 199 -6.14 -24.96 6.76
CA LEU A 199 -4.77 -24.63 6.35
C LEU A 199 -3.84 -24.58 7.56
N ASP A 200 -3.23 -25.72 7.89
CA ASP A 200 -2.30 -25.86 9.00
C ASP A 200 -1.30 -27.02 8.73
N PRO A 201 0.03 -26.77 8.80
CA PRO A 201 0.66 -25.48 9.07
C PRO A 201 0.40 -24.44 7.98
N SER A 202 0.30 -23.17 8.40
CA SER A 202 0.37 -21.99 7.54
C SER A 202 1.47 -21.09 8.07
N ILE A 203 2.45 -20.79 7.23
CA ILE A 203 3.67 -20.08 7.62
C ILE A 203 3.99 -18.93 6.67
N LYS A 204 4.67 -17.92 7.22
CA LYS A 204 5.18 -16.76 6.50
C LYS A 204 6.57 -17.08 5.95
N ILE A 205 6.76 -16.91 4.64
CA ILE A 205 8.05 -17.14 3.95
C ILE A 205 8.47 -15.93 3.10
N GLY A 206 9.76 -15.84 2.79
CA GLY A 206 10.38 -14.89 1.86
C GLY A 206 10.49 -15.44 0.43
N LEU A 207 11.14 -14.67 -0.45
CA LEU A 207 11.42 -15.11 -1.83
C LEU A 207 12.54 -16.15 -1.87
N GLU A 208 13.55 -15.97 -1.01
CA GLU A 208 14.71 -16.83 -0.84
C GLU A 208 14.34 -18.26 -0.40
N ASP A 209 13.20 -18.43 0.25
CA ASP A 209 12.73 -19.72 0.74
C ASP A 209 12.09 -20.55 -0.37
N LEU A 210 11.68 -19.94 -1.49
CA LEU A 210 11.00 -20.63 -2.60
C LEU A 210 11.89 -21.73 -3.19
N ASP A 211 13.20 -21.51 -3.28
CA ASP A 211 14.15 -22.49 -3.83
C ASP A 211 14.26 -23.76 -2.94
N GLN A 212 13.89 -23.66 -1.66
CA GLN A 212 13.95 -24.78 -0.72
C GLN A 212 12.69 -25.66 -0.78
N ILE A 213 11.59 -25.17 -1.37
CA ILE A 213 10.31 -25.88 -1.38
C ILE A 213 10.37 -27.08 -2.36
N PRO A 214 10.12 -28.32 -1.89
CA PRO A 214 10.10 -29.50 -2.75
C PRO A 214 9.01 -29.38 -3.83
N ASP A 215 9.30 -29.84 -5.05
CA ASP A 215 8.36 -29.91 -6.18
C ASP A 215 7.73 -28.58 -6.64
N LEU A 216 8.23 -27.44 -6.15
CA LEU A 216 7.81 -26.13 -6.62
C LEU A 216 8.37 -25.86 -8.03
N ASP A 217 7.53 -25.31 -8.91
CA ASP A 217 7.92 -24.93 -10.28
C ASP A 217 8.97 -23.81 -10.25
N ASP A 218 10.12 -24.02 -10.90
CA ASP A 218 11.23 -23.05 -10.96
C ASP A 218 10.79 -21.70 -11.55
N ASN A 219 9.71 -21.64 -12.33
CA ASN A 219 9.19 -20.40 -12.89
C ASN A 219 8.48 -19.52 -11.86
N ILE A 220 8.08 -20.07 -10.70
CA ILE A 220 7.26 -19.33 -9.74
C ILE A 220 7.99 -18.12 -9.16
N LYS A 221 9.31 -18.20 -8.95
CA LYS A 221 10.13 -17.09 -8.46
C LYS A 221 10.23 -15.94 -9.46
N THR A 222 9.99 -16.23 -10.73
CA THR A 222 9.93 -15.22 -11.78
C THR A 222 8.51 -14.72 -12.04
N ASN A 223 7.49 -15.27 -11.37
CA ASN A 223 6.11 -14.89 -11.64
C ASN A 223 5.87 -13.40 -11.31
N GLY A 224 5.43 -12.65 -12.31
CA GLY A 224 5.29 -11.19 -12.20
C GLY A 224 4.32 -10.74 -11.13
N PHE A 225 3.18 -11.43 -11.00
CA PHE A 225 2.17 -11.13 -10.00
C PHE A 225 2.67 -11.42 -8.59
N LEU A 226 3.44 -12.50 -8.42
CA LEU A 226 4.12 -12.80 -7.16
C LEU A 226 5.10 -11.70 -6.78
N LEU A 227 6.01 -11.33 -7.68
CA LEU A 227 7.04 -10.32 -7.41
C LEU A 227 6.43 -8.96 -7.07
N LEU A 228 5.42 -8.53 -7.83
CA LEU A 228 4.72 -7.27 -7.61
C LEU A 228 4.10 -7.21 -6.20
N ASN A 229 3.35 -8.25 -5.83
CA ASN A 229 2.69 -8.27 -4.53
C ASN A 229 3.67 -8.58 -3.39
N TYR A 230 4.74 -9.32 -3.62
CA TYR A 230 5.81 -9.45 -2.64
C TYR A 230 6.44 -8.09 -2.32
N GLY A 231 6.70 -7.25 -3.33
CA GLY A 231 7.17 -5.87 -3.12
C GLY A 231 6.23 -5.03 -2.26
N ASN A 232 4.92 -5.25 -2.38
CA ASN A 232 3.89 -4.50 -1.64
C ASN A 232 3.66 -4.99 -0.20
N PHE A 233 3.84 -6.29 0.07
CA PHE A 233 3.45 -6.92 1.35
C PHE A 233 4.63 -7.54 2.11
N GLY A 234 5.78 -7.71 1.48
CA GLY A 234 7.03 -8.19 2.07
C GLY A 234 7.00 -9.64 2.57
N HIS A 235 6.07 -10.46 2.09
CA HIS A 235 6.00 -11.89 2.43
C HIS A 235 5.10 -12.69 1.48
N LEU A 236 5.23 -14.01 1.55
CA LEU A 236 4.30 -14.98 1.00
C LEU A 236 3.78 -15.88 2.13
N MET A 237 2.71 -16.61 1.84
CA MET A 237 2.20 -17.67 2.69
C MET A 237 2.53 -19.02 2.05
N LEU A 238 3.06 -19.96 2.82
CA LEU A 238 3.06 -21.38 2.45
C LEU A 238 2.16 -22.11 3.45
N ALA A 239 1.17 -22.81 2.94
CA ALA A 239 0.21 -23.53 3.76
C ALA A 239 0.03 -24.97 3.28
N LYS A 240 -0.38 -25.85 4.19
CA LYS A 240 -0.76 -27.23 3.90
C LYS A 240 -2.20 -27.47 4.35
N ASP A 241 -2.98 -28.08 3.49
CA ASP A 241 -4.32 -28.53 3.85
C ASP A 241 -4.23 -29.79 4.72
N GLN A 242 -4.84 -29.75 5.90
CA GLN A 242 -4.75 -30.84 6.90
C GLN A 242 -5.37 -32.14 6.38
N ASP A 243 -6.41 -32.06 5.56
CA ASP A 243 -7.20 -33.22 5.13
C ASP A 243 -6.54 -33.95 3.95
N SER A 244 -6.14 -33.20 2.91
CA SER A 244 -5.55 -33.74 1.68
C SER A 244 -4.02 -33.78 1.68
N GLY A 245 -3.38 -32.98 2.54
CA GLY A 245 -1.93 -32.77 2.51
C GLY A 245 -1.44 -31.91 1.35
N GLN A 246 -2.33 -31.38 0.50
CA GLN A 246 -2.00 -30.49 -0.60
C GLN A 246 -1.37 -29.19 -0.07
N ARG A 247 -0.30 -28.72 -0.71
CA ARG A 247 0.34 -27.45 -0.35
C ARG A 247 -0.18 -26.33 -1.23
N TYR A 248 -0.12 -25.13 -0.67
CA TYR A 248 -0.61 -23.92 -1.30
C TYR A 248 0.36 -22.77 -1.05
N LEU A 249 0.71 -22.08 -2.12
CA LEU A 249 1.38 -20.79 -2.07
C LEU A 249 0.33 -19.67 -2.10
N GLY A 250 0.42 -18.74 -1.17
CA GLY A 250 -0.46 -17.60 -1.03
C GLY A 250 0.28 -16.29 -1.27
N ILE A 251 -0.21 -15.50 -2.21
CA ILE A 251 0.25 -14.13 -2.44
C ILE A 251 -0.69 -13.18 -1.70
N PRO A 252 -0.20 -12.40 -0.73
CA PRO A 252 -1.03 -11.45 0.00
C PRO A 252 -1.58 -10.36 -0.94
N GLY A 253 -2.81 -9.94 -0.69
CA GLY A 253 -3.50 -8.98 -1.55
C GLY A 253 -4.77 -8.41 -0.92
N ILE A 254 -5.20 -7.24 -1.39
CA ILE A 254 -6.59 -6.79 -1.23
C ILE A 254 -7.36 -7.27 -2.45
N PHE A 255 -8.51 -7.91 -2.25
CA PHE A 255 -9.29 -8.40 -3.39
C PHE A 255 -10.08 -7.28 -4.02
N ASP A 256 -9.98 -7.20 -5.34
CA ASP A 256 -10.91 -6.53 -6.22
C ASP A 256 -11.06 -7.40 -7.49
N ASN A 257 -12.08 -7.14 -8.29
CA ASN A 257 -12.37 -7.97 -9.47
C ASN A 257 -11.27 -7.89 -10.54
N GLU A 258 -10.55 -6.78 -10.60
CA GLU A 258 -9.54 -6.49 -11.62
C GLU A 258 -8.23 -7.21 -11.28
N LYS A 259 -7.77 -7.10 -10.03
CA LYS A 259 -6.66 -7.88 -9.49
C LYS A 259 -6.95 -9.38 -9.51
N ALA A 260 -8.19 -9.79 -9.26
CA ALA A 260 -8.60 -11.18 -9.40
C ALA A 260 -8.58 -11.67 -10.86
N PHE A 261 -8.76 -10.77 -11.84
CA PHE A 261 -8.57 -11.10 -13.24
C PHE A 261 -7.09 -11.23 -13.59
N ILE A 262 -6.26 -10.26 -13.19
CA ILE A 262 -4.81 -10.28 -13.40
C ILE A 262 -4.18 -11.52 -12.77
N SER A 263 -4.52 -11.83 -11.52
CA SER A 263 -3.97 -12.98 -10.79
C SER A 263 -4.22 -14.31 -11.51
N ARG A 264 -5.38 -14.46 -12.18
CA ARG A 264 -5.70 -15.63 -13.01
C ARG A 264 -4.80 -15.74 -14.24
N LEU A 265 -4.41 -14.62 -14.85
CA LEU A 265 -3.46 -14.62 -15.98
C LEU A 265 -2.08 -15.14 -15.56
N PHE A 266 -1.72 -14.94 -14.28
CA PHE A 266 -0.49 -15.43 -13.67
C PHE A 266 -0.66 -16.77 -12.91
N GLY A 267 -1.82 -17.43 -13.02
CA GLY A 267 -2.05 -18.79 -12.49
C GLY A 267 -2.78 -18.88 -11.14
N PHE A 268 -3.01 -17.76 -10.45
CA PHE A 268 -3.67 -17.73 -9.14
C PHE A 268 -5.19 -17.59 -9.29
N LYS A 269 -5.89 -18.72 -9.28
CA LYS A 269 -7.34 -18.77 -9.61
C LYS A 269 -8.27 -18.45 -8.44
N THR A 270 -7.78 -18.64 -7.22
CA THR A 270 -8.59 -18.58 -6.00
C THR A 270 -8.10 -17.48 -5.09
N PHE A 271 -9.01 -16.83 -4.37
CA PHE A 271 -8.68 -15.90 -3.29
C PHE A 271 -9.46 -16.26 -2.03
N ILE A 272 -8.76 -16.24 -0.89
CA ILE A 272 -9.32 -16.45 0.45
C ILE A 272 -9.12 -15.19 1.29
N THR A 273 -10.08 -14.84 2.14
CA THR A 273 -10.03 -13.64 3.00
C THR A 273 -9.44 -13.95 4.37
N VAL A 274 -8.68 -13.01 4.93
CA VAL A 274 -8.15 -13.09 6.28
C VAL A 274 -8.36 -11.74 6.97
N PRO A 275 -9.23 -11.65 8.01
CA PRO A 275 -10.08 -12.71 8.55
C PRO A 275 -11.17 -13.15 7.55
N LEU A 276 -11.85 -14.26 7.84
CA LEU A 276 -12.94 -14.77 7.00
C LEU A 276 -14.04 -13.71 6.83
N LYS A 277 -14.39 -13.42 5.58
CA LYS A 277 -15.43 -12.46 5.19
C LYS A 277 -16.36 -13.05 4.14
N PRO A 278 -17.68 -12.76 4.18
CA PRO A 278 -18.65 -13.23 3.18
C PRO A 278 -18.41 -12.58 1.81
N HIS A 279 -17.97 -11.33 1.79
CA HIS A 279 -17.60 -10.60 0.57
C HIS A 279 -16.07 -10.48 0.48
N LYS A 280 -15.53 -10.67 -0.73
CA LYS A 280 -14.08 -10.59 -0.97
C LYS A 280 -13.62 -9.16 -1.23
N THR A 281 -14.36 -8.42 -2.04
CA THR A 281 -14.00 -7.05 -2.47
C THR A 281 -13.63 -6.14 -1.30
N GLY A 282 -12.48 -5.46 -1.43
CA GLY A 282 -11.90 -4.57 -0.43
C GLY A 282 -11.28 -5.28 0.78
N ASN A 283 -11.38 -6.61 0.88
CA ASN A 283 -10.84 -7.34 2.03
C ASN A 283 -9.46 -7.92 1.74
N PHE A 284 -8.62 -7.91 2.77
CA PHE A 284 -7.32 -8.56 2.75
C PHE A 284 -7.44 -10.09 2.73
N GLY A 285 -6.44 -10.74 2.14
CA GLY A 285 -6.37 -12.17 2.02
C GLY A 285 -5.22 -12.62 1.14
N TYR A 286 -5.32 -13.83 0.62
CA TYR A 286 -4.29 -14.45 -0.21
C TYR A 286 -4.86 -14.98 -1.52
N PHE A 287 -4.18 -14.66 -2.63
CA PHE A 287 -4.35 -15.32 -3.92
C PHE A 287 -3.60 -16.65 -3.88
N ILE A 288 -4.31 -17.75 -4.11
CA ILE A 288 -3.85 -19.10 -3.83
C ILE A 288 -3.46 -19.83 -5.11
N LEU A 289 -2.30 -20.48 -5.07
CA LEU A 289 -1.79 -21.42 -6.07
C LEU A 289 -1.48 -22.76 -5.39
N PRO A 290 -2.05 -23.89 -5.86
CA PRO A 290 -1.64 -25.22 -5.42
C PRO A 290 -0.21 -25.53 -5.88
N VAL A 291 0.63 -26.06 -4.98
CA VAL A 291 2.06 -26.39 -5.22
C VAL A 291 2.48 -27.72 -4.57
#